data_AF-A0A7S3VCX0-F1
#
_entry.id   AF-A0A7S3VCX0-F1
#
_cell.length_a   1.000
_cell.length_b   1.000
_cell.length_c   1.000
_cell.angle_alpha   90.00
_cell.angle_beta   90.00
_cell.angle_gamma   90.00
#
_symmetry.space_group_name_H-M   'P 1'
#
loop_
_entity.id
_entity.type
_entity.pdbx_description
1 polymer ?
#
loop_
_entity_poly.entity_id
_entity_poly.type
_entity_poly.pdbx_seq_one_letter_code
_entity_poly.pdbx_strand_id
1 'polypeptide(L)'
;MDAIVQLIRNAMCCVKDLNLFAESLPNLYDPEYTSKFYTFPTPFMSKTTPLEFLICISQLYACISCTISGYNLIFGGGILKLKRLTRVSDLVHKKRLDKAGSKKKDDDKDDKADKDDAIVNQAVATSVMKEANGALRNVFVGICVLPIGMSFFWLFCNSLHITEAGWVGGLPALIHALTVMEIALVPLLYFMLKDASSALRKAVDIRAMVEKFSEKKNKDVAPSGGELSWINLDSYSLIVDSGWSPYWTTSAISNVDQDAEGKMLTKEIEALERNVKSSLSGDAAIVNASKAAEMEEAAQVSYLEGYREYAYFVFNFIAFYGYLLGVVVYYFDADENQPAAVRQLKLGYSNDDADWAGNFAGDFMWTVEPIVILLSPFIISRLTKSKGDKVKKD
;
A
#
# COMPACT_ATOMS: atom_id res chain seq x y z
N MET A 1 -2.64 -8.94 -2.86
CA MET A 1 -2.63 -10.38 -3.16
C MET A 1 -1.48 -11.01 -2.40
N ASP A 2 -1.55 -12.29 -2.03
CA ASP A 2 -0.38 -12.98 -1.48
C ASP A 2 0.75 -12.99 -2.53
N ALA A 3 1.90 -12.40 -2.20
CA ALA A 3 3.04 -12.27 -3.12
C ALA A 3 3.52 -13.64 -3.61
N ILE A 4 3.43 -14.69 -2.77
CA ILE A 4 3.82 -16.05 -3.15
C ILE A 4 2.87 -16.61 -4.21
N VAL A 5 1.56 -16.42 -4.02
CA VAL A 5 0.58 -16.91 -5.01
C VAL A 5 0.67 -16.13 -6.31
N GLN A 6 0.89 -14.81 -6.24
CA GLN A 6 1.14 -13.99 -7.43
C GLN A 6 2.39 -14.48 -8.18
N LEU A 7 3.49 -14.74 -7.47
CA LEU A 7 4.72 -15.29 -8.04
C LEU A 7 4.46 -16.61 -8.75
N ILE A 8 3.83 -17.56 -8.07
CA ILE A 8 3.56 -18.90 -8.62
C ILE A 8 2.66 -18.81 -9.86
N ARG A 9 1.56 -18.04 -9.78
CA ARG A 9 0.63 -17.86 -10.91
C ARG A 9 1.34 -17.32 -12.15
N ASN A 10 1.99 -16.16 -12.02
CA ASN A 10 2.55 -15.48 -13.18
C ASN A 10 3.79 -16.21 -13.72
N ALA A 11 4.56 -16.89 -12.85
CA ALA A 11 5.64 -17.77 -13.30
C ALA A 11 5.10 -18.94 -14.12
N MET A 12 3.98 -19.56 -13.73
CA MET A 12 3.33 -20.60 -14.54
C MET A 12 2.80 -20.04 -15.87
N CYS A 13 2.26 -18.83 -15.90
CA CYS A 13 1.90 -18.15 -17.16
C CYS A 13 3.13 -17.93 -18.05
N CYS A 14 4.25 -17.44 -17.50
CA CYS A 14 5.48 -17.30 -18.27
C CYS A 14 6.01 -18.64 -18.82
N VAL A 15 5.92 -19.71 -18.03
CA VAL A 15 6.27 -21.07 -18.45
C VAL A 15 5.39 -21.53 -19.61
N LYS A 16 4.09 -21.22 -19.55
CA LYS A 16 3.14 -21.49 -20.64
C LYS A 16 3.51 -20.71 -21.90
N ASP A 17 3.65 -19.39 -21.79
CA ASP A 17 3.87 -18.48 -22.93
C ASP A 17 5.19 -18.75 -23.66
N LEU A 18 6.24 -19.09 -22.91
CA LEU A 18 7.55 -19.46 -23.47
C LEU A 18 7.68 -20.94 -23.83
N ASN A 19 6.62 -21.73 -23.59
CA ASN A 19 6.59 -23.17 -23.80
C ASN A 19 7.77 -23.91 -23.12
N LEU A 20 8.14 -23.47 -21.92
CA LEU A 20 9.29 -24.00 -21.20
C LEU A 20 9.03 -25.43 -20.71
N PHE A 21 10.03 -26.29 -20.77
CA PHE A 21 9.91 -27.70 -20.35
C PHE A 21 8.97 -28.56 -21.21
N ALA A 22 8.45 -28.07 -22.34
CA ALA A 22 7.58 -28.86 -23.21
C ALA A 22 8.22 -30.20 -23.66
N GLU A 23 9.53 -30.20 -23.94
CA GLU A 23 10.25 -31.42 -24.31
C GLU A 23 10.53 -32.35 -23.11
N SER A 24 10.88 -31.77 -21.95
CA SER A 24 11.26 -32.53 -20.75
C SER A 24 10.06 -33.02 -19.91
N LEU A 25 8.93 -32.31 -19.97
CA LEU A 25 7.70 -32.54 -19.23
C LEU A 25 6.48 -32.40 -20.15
N PRO A 26 6.37 -33.19 -21.23
CA PRO A 26 5.31 -33.04 -22.23
C PRO A 26 3.90 -33.20 -21.64
N ASN A 27 3.77 -34.01 -20.58
CA ASN A 27 2.50 -34.21 -19.88
C ASN A 27 1.91 -32.91 -19.31
N LEU A 28 2.71 -31.88 -19.02
CA LEU A 28 2.19 -30.59 -18.52
C LEU A 28 1.39 -29.82 -19.59
N TYR A 29 1.64 -30.10 -20.85
CA TYR A 29 1.05 -29.45 -22.02
C TYR A 29 0.05 -30.32 -22.75
N ASP A 30 -0.21 -31.54 -22.26
CA ASP A 30 -1.07 -32.52 -22.90
C ASP A 30 -2.47 -32.58 -22.23
N PRO A 31 -3.55 -32.16 -22.92
CA PRO A 31 -4.92 -32.24 -22.40
C PRO A 31 -5.40 -33.68 -22.18
N GLU A 32 -4.88 -34.66 -22.92
CA GLU A 32 -5.21 -36.06 -22.71
C GLU A 32 -4.74 -36.55 -21.34
N TYR A 33 -3.62 -36.00 -20.85
CA TYR A 33 -3.12 -36.31 -19.51
C TYR A 33 -4.09 -35.83 -18.44
N THR A 34 -4.67 -34.62 -18.56
CA THR A 34 -5.71 -34.12 -17.66
C THR A 34 -6.95 -35.01 -17.68
N SER A 35 -7.35 -35.45 -18.86
CA SER A 35 -8.55 -36.26 -19.09
C SER A 35 -8.49 -37.65 -18.41
N LYS A 36 -7.30 -38.11 -18.01
CA LYS A 36 -7.13 -39.34 -17.21
C LYS A 36 -7.67 -39.19 -15.77
N PHE A 37 -7.69 -37.97 -15.24
CA PHE A 37 -8.07 -37.69 -13.86
C PHE A 37 -9.47 -37.09 -13.75
N TYR A 38 -9.93 -36.38 -14.78
CA TYR A 38 -11.24 -35.74 -14.78
C TYR A 38 -11.81 -35.61 -16.20
N THR A 39 -13.06 -36.02 -16.40
CA THR A 39 -13.75 -35.88 -17.69
C THR A 39 -14.40 -34.50 -17.77
N PHE A 40 -13.76 -33.58 -18.47
CA PHE A 40 -14.31 -32.26 -18.72
C PHE A 40 -15.43 -32.29 -19.78
N PRO A 41 -16.42 -31.37 -19.70
CA PRO A 41 -17.41 -31.19 -20.75
C PRO A 41 -16.78 -30.91 -22.12
N THR A 42 -17.25 -31.61 -23.15
CA THR A 42 -16.79 -31.43 -24.54
C THR A 42 -17.59 -30.34 -25.25
N PRO A 43 -17.04 -29.70 -26.31
CA PRO A 43 -15.70 -29.91 -26.88
C PRO A 43 -14.61 -28.97 -26.34
N PHE A 44 -14.97 -27.97 -25.54
CA PHE A 44 -14.05 -26.87 -25.22
C PHE A 44 -13.17 -27.16 -24.01
N MET A 45 -13.76 -27.59 -22.89
CA MET A 45 -13.02 -27.80 -21.64
C MET A 45 -12.09 -29.02 -21.69
N SER A 46 -12.30 -29.95 -22.62
CA SER A 46 -11.40 -31.09 -22.87
C SER A 46 -10.01 -30.69 -23.37
N LYS A 47 -9.81 -29.42 -23.74
CA LYS A 47 -8.50 -28.87 -24.13
C LYS A 47 -7.63 -28.46 -22.94
N THR A 48 -8.17 -28.45 -21.72
CA THR A 48 -7.46 -27.98 -20.54
C THR A 48 -6.24 -28.85 -20.24
N THR A 49 -5.05 -28.26 -20.30
CA THR A 49 -3.79 -28.91 -19.92
C THR A 49 -3.59 -28.94 -18.39
N PRO A 50 -2.71 -29.80 -17.85
CA PRO A 50 -2.42 -29.77 -16.42
C PRO A 50 -1.84 -28.43 -15.96
N LEU A 51 -1.01 -27.78 -16.79
CA LEU A 51 -0.48 -26.44 -16.51
C LEU A 51 -1.60 -25.39 -16.40
N GLU A 52 -2.53 -25.37 -17.35
CA GLU A 52 -3.68 -24.46 -17.32
C GLU A 52 -4.61 -24.72 -16.13
N PHE A 53 -4.77 -25.98 -15.73
CA PHE A 53 -5.53 -26.33 -14.53
C PHE A 53 -4.86 -25.76 -13.24
N LEU A 54 -3.54 -25.79 -13.15
CA LEU A 54 -2.81 -25.18 -12.02
C LEU A 54 -2.90 -23.65 -12.04
N ILE A 55 -2.77 -23.03 -13.22
CA ILE A 55 -2.98 -21.59 -13.41
C ILE A 55 -4.39 -21.20 -12.97
N CYS A 56 -5.40 -21.95 -13.40
CA CYS A 56 -6.80 -21.80 -13.01
C CYS A 56 -6.98 -21.78 -11.48
N ILE A 57 -6.43 -22.75 -10.74
CA ILE A 57 -6.52 -22.77 -9.27
C ILE A 57 -5.94 -21.49 -8.64
N SER A 58 -4.78 -21.04 -9.13
CA SER A 58 -4.15 -19.83 -8.63
C SER A 58 -4.93 -18.55 -8.98
N GLN A 59 -5.61 -18.52 -10.13
CA GLN A 59 -6.54 -17.44 -10.50
C GLN A 59 -7.79 -17.43 -9.63
N LEU A 60 -8.33 -18.60 -9.25
CA LEU A 60 -9.45 -18.69 -8.30
C LEU A 60 -9.04 -18.15 -6.92
N TYR A 61 -7.85 -18.50 -6.45
CA TYR A 61 -7.31 -17.92 -5.22
C TYR A 61 -7.16 -16.40 -5.33
N ALA A 62 -6.61 -15.91 -6.44
CA ALA A 62 -6.50 -14.48 -6.72
C ALA A 62 -7.87 -13.79 -6.68
N CYS A 63 -8.89 -14.40 -7.28
CA CYS A 63 -10.26 -13.92 -7.26
C CYS A 63 -10.78 -13.76 -5.82
N ILE A 64 -10.72 -14.83 -5.03
CA ILE A 64 -11.25 -14.83 -3.66
C ILE A 64 -10.46 -13.87 -2.77
N SER A 65 -9.13 -14.00 -2.74
CA SER A 65 -8.27 -13.21 -1.85
C SER A 65 -8.30 -11.71 -2.15
N CYS A 66 -8.28 -11.33 -3.43
CA CYS A 66 -8.33 -9.94 -3.86
C CYS A 66 -9.70 -9.32 -3.58
N THR A 67 -10.79 -10.06 -3.84
CA THR A 67 -12.17 -9.61 -3.54
C THR A 67 -12.34 -9.37 -2.04
N ILE A 68 -11.90 -10.31 -1.19
CA ILE A 68 -11.94 -10.16 0.27
C ILE A 68 -11.07 -8.97 0.73
N SER A 69 -9.88 -8.80 0.14
CA SER A 69 -9.00 -7.68 0.46
C SER A 69 -9.64 -6.33 0.12
N GLY A 70 -10.24 -6.20 -1.07
CA GLY A 70 -10.96 -5.00 -1.49
C GLY A 70 -12.13 -4.69 -0.56
N TYR A 71 -12.93 -5.72 -0.21
CA TYR A 71 -14.02 -5.58 0.76
C TYR A 71 -13.53 -5.09 2.13
N ASN A 72 -12.47 -5.70 2.67
CA ASN A 72 -11.92 -5.34 3.98
C ASN A 72 -11.33 -3.93 3.99
N LEU A 73 -10.74 -3.47 2.88
CA LEU A 73 -10.27 -2.09 2.73
C LEU A 73 -11.43 -1.09 2.76
N ILE A 74 -12.54 -1.37 2.06
CA ILE A 74 -13.73 -0.52 2.06
C ILE A 74 -14.35 -0.44 3.45
N PHE A 75 -14.67 -1.59 4.05
CA PHE A 75 -15.47 -1.62 5.26
C PHE A 75 -14.62 -1.51 6.53
N GLY A 76 -13.64 -2.40 6.70
CA GLY A 76 -12.79 -2.46 7.89
C GLY A 76 -11.84 -1.28 7.98
N GLY A 77 -10.95 -1.15 6.99
CA GLY A 77 -9.92 -0.11 6.95
C GLY A 77 -10.43 1.29 6.59
N GLY A 78 -11.65 1.39 6.07
CA GLY A 78 -12.25 2.61 5.56
C GLY A 78 -13.42 3.10 6.39
N ILE A 79 -14.64 2.63 6.07
CA ILE A 79 -15.91 3.13 6.65
C ILE A 79 -15.93 3.02 8.17
N LEU A 80 -15.59 1.84 8.73
CA LEU A 80 -15.62 1.63 10.18
C LEU A 80 -14.58 2.48 10.89
N LYS A 81 -13.38 2.60 10.30
CA LYS A 81 -12.32 3.46 10.82
C LYS A 81 -12.72 4.94 10.80
N LEU A 82 -13.33 5.42 9.73
CA LEU A 82 -13.86 6.79 9.64
C LEU A 82 -14.91 7.07 10.72
N LYS A 83 -15.86 6.16 10.94
CA LYS A 83 -16.85 6.30 12.01
C LYS A 83 -16.21 6.45 13.40
N ARG A 84 -15.14 5.69 13.68
CA ARG A 84 -14.38 5.87 14.93
C ARG A 84 -13.71 7.24 14.99
N LEU A 85 -13.02 7.63 13.92
CA LEU A 85 -12.29 8.90 13.88
C LEU A 85 -13.21 10.11 14.05
N THR A 86 -14.44 10.05 13.51
CA THR A 86 -15.48 11.05 13.79
C THR A 86 -15.82 11.11 15.28
N ARG A 87 -16.07 9.97 15.94
CA ARG A 87 -16.34 9.94 17.40
C ARG A 87 -15.17 10.48 18.22
N VAL A 88 -13.95 10.12 17.86
CA VAL A 88 -12.73 10.63 18.52
C VAL A 88 -12.62 12.13 18.34
N SER A 89 -12.86 12.65 17.13
CA SER A 89 -12.87 14.08 16.84
C SER A 89 -13.91 14.82 17.69
N ASP A 90 -15.13 14.27 17.81
CA ASP A 90 -16.20 14.85 18.62
C ASP A 90 -15.84 14.87 20.12
N LEU A 91 -15.24 13.79 20.62
CA LEU A 91 -14.76 13.70 22.01
C LEU A 91 -13.62 14.69 22.29
N VAL A 92 -12.68 14.85 21.35
CA VAL A 92 -11.62 15.86 21.43
C VAL A 92 -12.21 17.26 21.45
N HIS A 93 -13.19 17.54 20.58
CA HIS A 93 -13.84 18.85 20.54
C HIS A 93 -14.60 19.15 21.83
N LYS A 94 -15.37 18.18 22.36
CA LYS A 94 -16.10 18.31 23.61
C LYS A 94 -15.18 18.63 24.78
N LYS A 95 -14.07 17.90 24.94
CA LYS A 95 -13.07 18.17 25.98
C LYS A 95 -12.47 19.58 25.90
N ARG A 96 -12.23 20.08 24.69
CA ARG A 96 -11.74 21.46 24.51
C ARG A 96 -12.75 22.49 25.00
N LEU A 97 -14.03 22.27 24.72
CA LEU A 97 -15.11 23.15 25.21
C LEU A 97 -15.23 23.09 26.73
N ASP A 98 -15.17 21.89 27.32
CA ASP A 98 -15.24 21.71 28.77
C ASP A 98 -14.06 22.42 29.47
N LYS A 99 -12.83 22.30 28.95
CA LYS A 99 -11.63 22.96 29.50
C LYS A 99 -11.69 24.48 29.35
N ALA A 100 -12.21 25.00 28.23
CA ALA A 100 -12.41 26.44 28.01
C ALA A 100 -13.50 27.03 28.93
N GLY A 101 -14.54 26.24 29.26
CA GLY A 101 -15.57 26.62 30.23
C GLY A 101 -15.04 26.71 31.66
N SER A 102 -14.10 25.84 32.05
CA SER A 102 -13.49 25.83 33.39
C SER A 102 -12.41 26.90 33.60
N LYS A 103 -11.65 27.30 32.57
CA LYS A 103 -10.58 28.31 32.70
C LYS A 103 -11.06 29.74 33.00
N LYS A 104 -12.34 30.05 32.81
CA LYS A 104 -12.93 31.38 33.11
C LYS A 104 -12.97 31.77 34.60
N LYS A 105 -12.40 30.97 35.52
CA LYS A 105 -12.45 31.21 36.97
C LYS A 105 -11.11 31.41 37.67
N ASP A 106 -9.98 31.08 37.04
CA ASP A 106 -8.64 31.21 37.65
C ASP A 106 -7.72 31.96 36.68
N ASP A 107 -7.73 33.30 36.75
CA ASP A 107 -6.78 34.15 36.04
C ASP A 107 -5.44 34.20 36.80
N ASP A 108 -4.35 34.26 36.03
CA ASP A 108 -2.95 34.63 36.38
C ASP A 108 -1.87 33.55 36.59
N LYS A 109 -2.08 32.24 36.35
CA LYS A 109 -0.94 31.29 36.32
C LYS A 109 -0.98 30.27 35.18
N ASP A 110 -0.01 30.42 34.27
CA ASP A 110 0.64 29.42 33.40
C ASP A 110 0.44 29.56 31.87
N ASP A 111 1.06 30.58 31.28
CA ASP A 111 1.35 30.67 29.83
C ASP A 111 2.07 29.41 29.27
N LYS A 112 2.74 28.64 30.12
CA LYS A 112 3.44 27.41 29.75
C LYS A 112 2.48 26.21 29.64
N ALA A 113 1.49 26.09 30.53
CA ALA A 113 0.49 25.03 30.48
C ALA A 113 -0.40 25.17 29.24
N ASP A 114 -0.69 26.40 28.84
CA ASP A 114 -1.45 26.71 27.61
C ASP A 114 -0.71 26.30 26.33
N LYS A 115 0.63 26.37 26.32
CA LYS A 115 1.45 25.96 25.17
C LYS A 115 1.60 24.45 25.05
N ASP A 116 1.82 23.75 26.16
CA ASP A 116 1.88 22.28 26.18
C ASP A 116 0.53 21.68 25.73
N ASP A 117 -0.58 22.25 26.21
CA ASP A 117 -1.94 21.93 25.78
C ASP A 117 -2.13 22.13 24.27
N ALA A 118 -1.63 23.23 23.70
CA ALA A 118 -1.74 23.53 22.28
C ALA A 118 -1.00 22.49 21.41
N ILE A 119 0.20 22.08 21.82
CA ILE A 119 0.99 21.04 21.13
C ILE A 119 0.27 19.70 21.13
N VAL A 120 -0.20 19.26 22.30
CA VAL A 120 -0.92 17.97 22.43
C VAL A 120 -2.18 17.99 21.57
N ASN A 121 -2.91 19.10 21.59
CA ASN A 121 -4.10 19.29 20.76
C ASN A 121 -3.79 19.27 19.27
N GLN A 122 -2.69 19.89 18.83
CA GLN A 122 -2.24 19.88 17.44
C GLN A 122 -1.78 18.49 17.01
N ALA A 123 -1.05 17.75 17.85
CA ALA A 123 -0.60 16.39 17.58
C ALA A 123 -1.79 15.43 17.42
N VAL A 124 -2.77 15.50 18.33
CA VAL A 124 -4.00 14.69 18.25
C VAL A 124 -4.80 15.04 17.00
N ALA A 125 -5.04 16.33 16.73
CA ALA A 125 -5.81 16.75 15.55
C ALA A 125 -5.13 16.32 14.24
N THR A 126 -3.81 16.48 14.14
CA THR A 126 -3.04 16.07 12.96
C THR A 126 -3.04 14.55 12.81
N SER A 127 -2.94 13.79 13.91
CA SER A 127 -3.04 12.33 13.92
C SER A 127 -4.40 11.86 13.41
N VAL A 128 -5.50 12.40 13.96
CA VAL A 128 -6.86 12.06 13.53
C VAL A 128 -7.07 12.38 12.04
N MET A 129 -6.60 13.53 11.57
CA MET A 129 -6.70 13.90 10.15
C MET A 129 -5.87 13.00 9.23
N LYS A 130 -4.64 12.63 9.64
CA LYS A 130 -3.78 11.70 8.89
C LYS A 130 -4.43 10.32 8.77
N GLU A 131 -4.98 9.80 9.87
CA GLU A 131 -5.71 8.53 9.90
C GLU A 131 -7.02 8.59 9.09
N ALA A 132 -7.73 9.73 9.08
CA ALA A 132 -8.95 9.92 8.30
C ALA A 132 -8.64 9.92 6.80
N ASN A 133 -7.58 10.61 6.39
CA ASN A 133 -7.09 10.57 5.00
C ASN A 133 -6.66 9.17 4.60
N GLY A 134 -6.00 8.43 5.49
CA GLY A 134 -5.66 7.02 5.29
C GLY A 134 -6.89 6.12 5.11
N ALA A 135 -7.92 6.32 5.93
CA ALA A 135 -9.17 5.57 5.83
C ALA A 135 -9.97 5.89 4.55
N LEU A 136 -10.05 7.17 4.15
CA LEU A 136 -10.65 7.57 2.86
C LEU A 136 -9.90 6.93 1.69
N ARG A 137 -8.57 6.93 1.74
CA ARG A 137 -7.75 6.25 0.75
C ARG A 137 -8.04 4.75 0.71
N ASN A 138 -8.17 4.08 1.87
CA ASN A 138 -8.52 2.66 1.92
C ASN A 138 -9.87 2.37 1.25
N VAL A 139 -10.88 3.23 1.46
CA VAL A 139 -12.16 3.09 0.74
C VAL A 139 -11.95 3.15 -0.75
N PHE A 140 -11.24 4.17 -1.23
CA PHE A 140 -11.01 4.38 -2.65
C PHE A 140 -10.19 3.24 -3.28
N VAL A 141 -9.07 2.86 -2.67
CA VAL A 141 -8.24 1.71 -3.10
C VAL A 141 -9.08 0.43 -3.07
N GLY A 142 -9.90 0.23 -2.05
CA GLY A 142 -10.80 -0.93 -1.96
C GLY A 142 -11.85 -0.98 -3.08
N ILE A 143 -12.40 0.18 -3.50
CA ILE A 143 -13.31 0.28 -4.66
C ILE A 143 -12.61 -0.12 -5.97
N CYS A 144 -11.29 0.07 -6.09
CA CYS A 144 -10.51 -0.40 -7.24
C CYS A 144 -10.14 -1.89 -7.12
N VAL A 145 -9.69 -2.34 -5.94
CA VAL A 145 -9.21 -3.71 -5.71
C VAL A 145 -10.35 -4.73 -5.77
N LEU A 146 -11.54 -4.39 -5.28
CA LEU A 146 -12.70 -5.27 -5.29
C LEU A 146 -13.10 -5.75 -6.70
N PRO A 147 -13.34 -4.86 -7.69
CA PRO A 147 -13.66 -5.28 -9.06
C PRO A 147 -12.48 -5.98 -9.74
N ILE A 148 -11.22 -5.62 -9.46
CA ILE A 148 -10.06 -6.40 -9.92
C ILE A 148 -10.16 -7.85 -9.43
N GLY A 149 -10.47 -8.04 -8.15
CA GLY A 149 -10.69 -9.37 -7.57
C GLY A 149 -11.81 -10.14 -8.28
N MET A 150 -12.94 -9.50 -8.55
CA MET A 150 -14.05 -10.12 -9.27
C MET A 150 -13.69 -10.48 -10.71
N SER A 151 -12.92 -9.65 -11.41
CA SER A 151 -12.50 -9.89 -12.78
C SER A 151 -11.63 -11.15 -12.95
N PHE A 152 -10.87 -11.55 -11.92
CA PHE A 152 -10.13 -12.82 -11.94
C PHE A 152 -11.03 -14.05 -12.11
N PHE A 153 -12.33 -13.95 -11.84
CA PHE A 153 -13.28 -15.01 -12.15
C PHE A 153 -13.29 -15.36 -13.65
N TRP A 154 -13.24 -14.36 -14.53
CA TRP A 154 -13.21 -14.61 -15.98
C TRP A 154 -11.88 -15.17 -16.43
N LEU A 155 -10.76 -14.78 -15.80
CA LEU A 155 -9.45 -15.40 -16.06
C LEU A 155 -9.45 -16.87 -15.64
N PHE A 156 -10.01 -17.18 -14.47
CA PHE A 156 -10.23 -18.56 -14.00
C PHE A 156 -11.06 -19.36 -15.01
N CYS A 157 -12.18 -18.82 -15.48
CA CYS A 157 -13.02 -19.46 -16.48
C CYS A 157 -12.28 -19.64 -17.82
N ASN A 158 -11.43 -18.68 -18.19
CA ASN A 158 -10.66 -18.73 -19.43
C ASN A 158 -9.62 -19.86 -19.43
N SER A 159 -8.92 -20.05 -18.31
CA SER A 159 -7.95 -21.16 -18.16
C SER A 159 -8.58 -22.55 -18.20
N LEU A 160 -9.91 -22.65 -18.03
CA LEU A 160 -10.67 -23.89 -18.22
C LEU A 160 -11.39 -23.94 -19.58
N HIS A 161 -11.15 -22.98 -20.47
CA HIS A 161 -11.84 -22.82 -21.75
C HIS A 161 -13.38 -22.67 -21.64
N ILE A 162 -13.89 -22.23 -20.49
CA ILE A 162 -15.33 -21.95 -20.29
C ILE A 162 -15.77 -20.72 -21.09
N THR A 163 -14.86 -19.76 -21.27
CA THR A 163 -15.07 -18.57 -22.12
C THR A 163 -15.19 -18.96 -23.60
N GLU A 164 -14.42 -19.92 -24.10
CA GLU A 164 -14.58 -20.44 -25.48
C GLU A 164 -15.96 -21.09 -25.70
N ALA A 165 -16.50 -21.75 -24.66
CA ALA A 165 -17.83 -22.34 -24.69
C ALA A 165 -18.97 -21.31 -24.66
N GLY A 166 -18.68 -20.04 -24.37
CA GLY A 166 -19.66 -18.95 -24.34
C GLY A 166 -20.57 -18.91 -23.09
N TRP A 167 -20.38 -19.80 -22.11
CA TRP A 167 -21.30 -19.96 -20.98
C TRP A 167 -21.37 -18.78 -20.01
N VAL A 168 -20.28 -17.99 -19.92
CA VAL A 168 -20.16 -16.84 -19.01
C VAL A 168 -19.97 -15.53 -19.77
N GLY A 169 -20.63 -15.40 -20.93
CA GLY A 169 -20.53 -14.24 -21.81
C GLY A 169 -19.35 -14.26 -22.79
N GLY A 170 -18.63 -15.38 -22.83
CA GLY A 170 -17.59 -15.67 -23.80
C GLY A 170 -16.32 -14.84 -23.68
N LEU A 171 -15.53 -14.82 -24.76
CA LEU A 171 -14.36 -13.92 -24.91
C LEU A 171 -14.70 -12.44 -24.66
N PRO A 172 -15.84 -11.87 -25.14
CA PRO A 172 -16.18 -10.48 -24.85
C PRO A 172 -16.24 -10.17 -23.35
N ALA A 173 -16.80 -11.08 -22.55
CA ALA A 173 -16.90 -10.87 -21.10
C ALA A 173 -15.54 -10.92 -20.41
N LEU A 174 -14.61 -11.76 -20.89
CA LEU A 174 -13.21 -11.74 -20.44
C LEU A 174 -12.54 -10.39 -20.75
N ILE A 175 -12.68 -9.89 -21.97
CA ILE A 175 -12.09 -8.60 -22.38
C ILE A 175 -12.69 -7.45 -21.57
N HIS A 176 -13.99 -7.49 -21.27
CA HIS A 176 -14.61 -6.49 -20.38
C HIS A 176 -14.07 -6.60 -18.95
N ALA A 177 -13.86 -7.81 -18.44
CA ALA A 177 -13.26 -8.02 -17.12
C ALA A 177 -11.82 -7.46 -17.06
N LEU A 178 -11.01 -7.69 -18.10
CA LEU A 178 -9.68 -7.09 -18.24
C LEU A 178 -9.75 -5.57 -18.33
N THR A 179 -10.65 -5.02 -19.15
CA THR A 179 -10.89 -3.56 -19.23
C THR A 179 -11.20 -2.96 -17.86
N VAL A 180 -12.03 -3.62 -17.06
CA VAL A 180 -12.34 -3.19 -15.69
C VAL A 180 -11.11 -3.24 -14.79
N MET A 181 -10.27 -4.28 -14.92
CA MET A 181 -8.99 -4.35 -14.19
C MET A 181 -8.08 -3.18 -14.55
N GLU A 182 -7.92 -2.89 -15.85
CA GLU A 182 -7.11 -1.78 -16.34
C GLU A 182 -7.61 -0.44 -15.79
N ILE A 183 -8.91 -0.15 -15.90
CA ILE A 183 -9.50 1.09 -15.38
C ILE A 183 -9.26 1.22 -13.87
N ALA A 184 -9.41 0.12 -13.12
CA ALA A 184 -9.18 0.11 -11.68
C ALA A 184 -7.69 0.20 -11.30
N LEU A 185 -6.77 -0.22 -12.17
CA LEU A 185 -5.33 -0.10 -11.97
C LEU A 185 -4.81 1.32 -12.13
N VAL A 186 -5.42 2.15 -13.00
CA VAL A 186 -4.96 3.53 -13.23
C VAL A 186 -4.85 4.35 -11.93
N PRO A 187 -5.87 4.41 -11.06
CA PRO A 187 -5.73 5.11 -9.79
C PRO A 187 -4.72 4.47 -8.84
N LEU A 188 -4.55 3.15 -8.89
CA LEU A 188 -3.57 2.43 -8.05
C LEU A 188 -2.14 2.80 -8.44
N LEU A 189 -1.84 2.89 -9.74
CA LEU A 189 -0.56 3.36 -10.27
C LEU A 189 -0.25 4.79 -9.79
N TYR A 190 -1.26 5.67 -9.81
CA TYR A 190 -1.11 7.02 -9.26
C TYR A 190 -0.75 7.01 -7.77
N PHE A 191 -1.39 6.14 -6.97
CA PHE A 191 -1.08 6.02 -5.55
C PHE A 191 0.32 5.45 -5.29
N MET A 192 0.80 4.50 -6.09
CA MET A 192 2.19 4.01 -6.01
C MET A 192 3.19 5.15 -6.23
N LEU A 193 2.97 5.99 -7.26
CA LEU A 193 3.82 7.16 -7.52
C LEU A 193 3.80 8.17 -6.37
N LYS A 194 2.60 8.42 -5.81
CA LYS A 194 2.41 9.33 -4.69
C LYS A 194 3.11 8.81 -3.43
N ASP A 195 3.03 7.52 -3.15
CA ASP A 195 3.68 6.88 -2.00
C ASP A 195 5.20 6.92 -2.10
N ALA A 196 5.73 6.61 -3.28
CA ALA A 196 7.15 6.71 -3.57
C ALA A 196 7.67 8.14 -3.30
N SER A 197 6.95 9.14 -3.83
CA SER A 197 7.27 10.55 -3.62
C SER A 197 7.16 10.94 -2.14
N SER A 198 6.16 10.43 -1.43
CA SER A 198 5.94 10.71 -0.01
C SER A 198 7.06 10.13 0.87
N ALA A 199 7.53 8.92 0.56
CA ALA A 199 8.63 8.29 1.29
C ALA A 199 9.96 9.05 1.10
N LEU A 200 10.24 9.50 -0.13
CA LEU A 200 11.42 10.34 -0.40
C LEU A 200 11.35 11.69 0.31
N ARG A 201 10.20 12.38 0.29
CA ARG A 201 10.02 13.65 1.01
C ARG A 201 10.21 13.46 2.50
N LYS A 202 9.62 12.42 3.08
CA LYS A 202 9.82 12.06 4.49
C LYS A 202 11.30 11.91 4.83
N ALA A 203 12.08 11.25 3.96
CA ALA A 203 13.52 11.11 4.18
C ALA A 203 14.27 12.44 4.17
N VAL A 204 13.93 13.35 3.24
CA VAL A 204 14.49 14.71 3.17
C VAL A 204 14.11 15.51 4.42
N ASP A 205 12.85 15.44 4.84
CA ASP A 205 12.34 16.16 6.01
C ASP A 205 13.03 15.68 7.30
N ILE A 206 13.27 14.36 7.43
CA ILE A 206 14.01 13.79 8.57
C ILE A 206 15.43 14.36 8.61
N ARG A 207 16.16 14.36 7.48
CA ARG A 207 17.53 14.92 7.42
C ARG A 207 17.55 16.40 7.74
N ALA A 208 16.63 17.17 7.17
CA ALA A 208 16.51 18.59 7.46
C ALA A 208 16.24 18.84 8.96
N MET A 209 15.49 17.97 9.64
CA MET A 209 15.30 18.03 11.09
C MET A 209 16.59 17.70 11.86
N VAL A 210 17.35 16.67 11.44
CA VAL A 210 18.65 16.34 12.05
C VAL A 210 19.61 17.52 11.89
N GLU A 211 19.79 18.05 10.68
CA GLU A 211 20.65 19.21 10.43
C GLU A 211 20.23 20.45 11.23
N LYS A 212 18.92 20.68 11.36
CA LYS A 212 18.40 21.87 12.05
C LYS A 212 18.49 21.79 13.56
N PHE A 213 18.34 20.60 14.16
CA PHE A 213 18.18 20.42 15.62
C PHE A 213 19.29 19.61 16.29
N SER A 214 20.19 18.97 15.54
CA SER A 214 21.36 18.29 16.11
C SER A 214 22.19 19.27 16.94
N GLU A 215 22.59 18.82 18.13
CA GLU A 215 23.43 19.57 19.08
C GLU A 215 22.83 20.88 19.63
N LYS A 216 21.63 21.27 19.20
CA LYS A 216 20.91 22.42 19.78
C LYS A 216 20.18 22.02 21.05
N LYS A 217 20.31 22.85 22.09
CA LYS A 217 19.58 22.63 23.36
C LYS A 217 18.13 23.06 23.21
N ASN A 218 17.25 22.42 23.97
CA ASN A 218 15.84 22.79 24.08
C ASN A 218 15.63 24.30 24.29
N LYS A 219 16.44 24.94 25.16
CA LYS A 219 16.34 26.37 25.46
C LYS A 219 16.69 27.29 24.28
N ASP A 220 17.52 26.83 23.34
CA ASP A 220 17.96 27.61 22.19
C ASP A 220 16.94 27.58 21.04
N VAL A 221 16.09 26.56 21.03
CA VAL A 221 15.09 26.30 19.98
C VAL A 221 13.68 26.65 20.43
N ALA A 222 13.40 26.49 21.72
CA ALA A 222 12.20 26.96 22.39
C ALA A 222 12.59 27.95 23.49
N PRO A 223 13.17 29.13 23.16
CA PRO A 223 13.38 30.17 24.16
C PRO A 223 12.03 30.46 24.81
N SER A 224 12.04 30.75 26.11
CA SER A 224 10.86 31.14 26.87
C SER A 224 10.18 32.36 26.21
N GLY A 225 9.27 32.10 25.26
CA GLY A 225 8.66 33.10 24.37
C GLY A 225 8.52 32.71 22.89
N GLY A 226 9.26 31.70 22.38
CA GLY A 226 9.27 31.33 20.96
C GLY A 226 8.12 30.41 20.49
N GLU A 227 7.81 30.46 19.19
CA GLU A 227 6.83 29.61 18.51
C GLU A 227 7.26 28.12 18.52
N LEU A 228 6.45 27.26 19.13
CA LEU A 228 6.56 25.79 19.03
C LEU A 228 5.98 25.28 17.69
N SER A 229 5.95 26.13 16.66
CA SER A 229 5.37 25.86 15.34
C SER A 229 6.05 24.72 14.59
N TRP A 230 7.24 24.32 15.03
CA TRP A 230 7.98 23.19 14.47
C TRP A 230 7.46 21.82 14.98
N ILE A 231 6.75 21.75 16.11
CA ILE A 231 6.20 20.50 16.65
C ILE A 231 4.90 20.15 15.93
N ASN A 232 5.03 19.50 14.78
CA ASN A 232 3.94 18.80 14.09
C ASN A 232 3.95 17.29 14.43
N LEU A 233 2.96 16.55 13.95
CA LEU A 233 2.86 15.10 14.21
C LEU A 233 4.13 14.33 13.85
N ASP A 234 4.75 14.63 12.70
CA ASP A 234 5.90 13.88 12.23
C ASP A 234 7.13 14.17 13.10
N SER A 235 7.38 15.43 13.45
CA SER A 235 8.42 15.80 14.42
C SER A 235 8.15 15.24 15.83
N TYR A 236 6.90 15.21 16.29
CA TYR A 236 6.52 14.57 17.57
C TYR A 236 6.86 13.09 17.55
N SER A 237 6.43 12.39 16.50
CA SER A 237 6.66 10.95 16.32
C SER A 237 8.12 10.58 16.06
N LEU A 238 9.00 11.55 15.84
CA LEU A 238 10.43 11.29 15.59
C LEU A 238 11.28 11.72 16.78
N ILE A 239 10.92 12.81 17.45
CA ILE A 239 11.73 13.48 18.45
C ILE A 239 11.21 13.24 19.86
N VAL A 240 9.88 13.22 20.06
CA VAL A 240 9.26 13.15 21.39
C VAL A 240 8.87 11.72 21.75
N ASP A 241 8.18 11.01 20.86
CA ASP A 241 7.77 9.63 21.08
C ASP A 241 7.73 8.83 19.77
N SER A 242 8.82 8.10 19.50
CA SER A 242 8.95 7.26 18.31
C SER A 242 8.07 6.01 18.30
N GLY A 243 7.44 5.69 19.42
CA GLY A 243 6.54 4.53 19.56
C GLY A 243 5.07 4.90 19.62
N TRP A 244 4.70 6.18 19.53
CA TRP A 244 3.32 6.59 19.74
C TRP A 244 2.38 6.01 18.68
N SER A 245 1.54 5.07 19.10
CA SER A 245 0.49 4.46 18.28
C SER A 245 -0.83 4.55 19.04
N PRO A 246 -1.59 5.65 18.88
CA PRO A 246 -2.80 5.85 19.66
C PRO A 246 -3.86 4.81 19.33
N TYR A 247 -4.73 4.48 20.28
CA TYR A 247 -5.73 3.40 20.11
C TYR A 247 -6.60 3.54 18.84
N TRP A 248 -6.82 4.76 18.35
CA TRP A 248 -7.62 5.02 17.15
C TRP A 248 -6.94 4.67 15.82
N THR A 249 -5.64 4.35 15.80
CA THR A 249 -4.95 3.85 14.59
C THR A 249 -5.34 2.41 14.26
N THR A 250 -5.73 1.64 15.27
CA THR A 250 -6.04 0.20 15.12
C THR A 250 -7.27 -0.02 14.25
N SER A 251 -7.23 -0.99 13.35
CA SER A 251 -8.37 -1.34 12.49
C SER A 251 -9.38 -2.28 13.16
N ALA A 252 -9.10 -2.69 14.41
CA ALA A 252 -9.94 -3.62 15.15
C ALA A 252 -11.33 -3.01 15.36
N ILE A 253 -12.40 -3.72 14.99
CA ILE A 253 -13.77 -3.27 15.16
C ILE A 253 -14.02 -3.14 16.65
N SER A 254 -14.29 -1.93 17.10
CA SER A 254 -14.59 -1.72 18.50
C SER A 254 -15.99 -1.11 18.55
N ASN A 255 -16.99 -1.96 18.80
CA ASN A 255 -18.25 -1.58 19.43
C ASN A 255 -17.96 -1.16 20.89
N VAL A 256 -16.97 -0.28 21.06
CA VAL A 256 -16.56 0.19 22.37
C VAL A 256 -17.54 1.30 22.71
N ASP A 257 -18.10 1.17 23.90
CA ASP A 257 -18.96 2.15 24.50
C ASP A 257 -18.30 3.55 24.48
N GLN A 258 -19.08 4.60 24.22
CA GLN A 258 -18.57 5.96 24.11
C GLN A 258 -17.85 6.39 25.40
N ASP A 259 -18.32 5.94 26.56
CA ASP A 259 -17.69 6.21 27.85
C ASP A 259 -16.31 5.55 27.98
N ALA A 260 -16.16 4.34 27.42
CA ALA A 260 -14.87 3.66 27.38
C ALA A 260 -13.90 4.33 26.38
N GLU A 261 -14.37 4.74 25.20
CA GLU A 261 -13.57 5.54 24.26
C GLU A 261 -13.12 6.88 24.90
N GLY A 262 -14.02 7.55 25.63
CA GLY A 262 -13.71 8.77 26.37
C GLY A 262 -12.59 8.59 27.39
N LYS A 263 -12.61 7.50 28.16
CA LYS A 263 -11.55 7.15 29.13
C LYS A 263 -10.22 6.84 28.43
N MET A 264 -10.24 6.11 27.32
CA MET A 264 -9.04 5.83 26.53
C MET A 264 -8.42 7.11 25.98
N LEU A 265 -9.24 8.00 25.43
CA LEU A 265 -8.78 9.31 24.95
C LEU A 265 -8.17 10.15 26.07
N THR A 266 -8.73 10.13 27.29
CA THR A 266 -8.12 10.83 28.44
C THR A 266 -6.73 10.29 28.74
N LYS A 267 -6.58 8.97 28.82
CA LYS A 267 -5.29 8.34 29.11
C LYS A 267 -4.24 8.66 28.04
N GLU A 268 -4.62 8.69 26.77
CA GLU A 268 -3.74 9.07 25.65
C GLU A 268 -3.28 10.52 25.77
N ILE A 269 -4.22 11.45 26.00
CA ILE A 269 -3.90 12.87 26.17
C ILE A 269 -2.96 13.08 27.37
N GLU A 270 -3.25 12.45 28.51
CA GLU A 270 -2.39 12.52 29.70
C GLU A 270 -1.00 11.90 29.46
N ALA A 271 -0.89 10.86 28.63
CA ALA A 271 0.40 10.29 28.23
C ALA A 271 1.18 11.25 27.33
N LEU A 272 0.52 11.84 26.33
CA LEU A 272 1.09 12.85 25.45
C LEU A 272 1.59 14.06 26.24
N GLU A 273 0.76 14.62 27.14
CA GLU A 273 1.12 15.76 28.00
C GLU A 273 2.36 15.45 28.84
N ARG A 274 2.44 14.25 29.44
CA ARG A 274 3.62 13.81 30.20
C ARG A 274 4.87 13.73 29.33
N ASN A 275 4.77 13.17 28.13
CA ASN A 275 5.91 12.99 27.21
C ASN A 275 6.40 14.32 26.63
N VAL A 276 5.49 15.24 26.29
CA VAL A 276 5.83 16.62 25.87
C VAL A 276 6.56 17.34 27.01
N LYS A 277 5.99 17.29 28.23
CA LYS A 277 6.56 17.98 29.39
C LYS A 277 7.93 17.43 29.76
N SER A 278 8.13 16.11 29.76
CA SER A 278 9.43 15.51 30.08
C SER A 278 10.49 15.86 29.03
N SER A 279 10.12 15.86 27.74
CA SER A 279 11.05 16.10 26.63
C SER A 279 11.43 17.57 26.47
N LEU A 280 10.53 18.50 26.79
CA LEU A 280 10.74 19.95 26.60
C LEU A 280 11.21 20.70 27.86
N SER A 281 11.19 20.08 29.04
CA SER A 281 11.53 20.76 30.31
C SER A 281 13.02 20.73 30.70
N GLY A 282 13.89 20.06 29.93
CA GLY A 282 15.31 19.89 30.26
C GLY A 282 16.28 20.70 29.40
N ASP A 283 17.54 20.81 29.86
CA ASP A 283 18.69 21.42 29.14
C ASP A 283 19.35 20.47 28.12
N ALA A 284 18.77 19.29 27.92
CA ALA A 284 19.26 18.32 26.96
C ALA A 284 19.16 18.85 25.52
N ALA A 285 20.05 18.34 24.66
CA ALA A 285 19.91 18.53 23.23
C ALA A 285 18.60 17.89 22.75
N ILE A 286 17.84 18.59 21.89
CA ILE A 286 16.59 18.08 21.31
C ILE A 286 16.87 16.80 20.53
N VAL A 287 17.94 16.82 19.75
CA VAL A 287 18.47 15.66 19.03
C VAL A 287 19.92 15.47 19.49
N ASN A 288 20.14 14.49 20.37
CA ASN A 288 21.49 14.07 20.75
C ASN A 288 22.11 13.19 19.66
N ALA A 289 23.42 12.91 19.76
CA ALA A 289 24.13 12.11 18.74
C ALA A 289 23.52 10.73 18.49
N SER A 290 23.00 10.06 19.53
CA SER A 290 22.31 8.76 19.38
C SER A 290 21.01 8.92 18.60
N LYS A 291 20.20 9.95 18.92
CA LYS A 291 18.94 10.21 18.24
C LYS A 291 19.13 10.69 16.81
N ALA A 292 20.18 11.48 16.55
CA ALA A 292 20.57 11.87 15.21
C ALA A 292 20.92 10.64 14.36
N ALA A 293 21.67 9.68 14.91
CA ALA A 293 21.99 8.43 14.23
C ALA A 293 20.74 7.58 13.93
N GLU A 294 19.82 7.43 14.89
CA GLU A 294 18.53 6.76 14.67
C GLU A 294 17.70 7.43 13.56
N MET A 295 17.64 8.76 13.57
CA MET A 295 16.90 9.53 12.56
C MET A 295 17.56 9.42 11.18
N GLU A 296 18.89 9.43 11.10
CA GLU A 296 19.60 9.22 9.84
C GLU A 296 19.39 7.81 9.28
N GLU A 297 19.39 6.79 10.14
CA GLU A 297 19.02 5.43 9.73
C GLU A 297 17.57 5.39 9.21
N ALA A 298 16.63 6.00 9.93
CA ALA A 298 15.22 6.09 9.51
C ALA A 298 15.05 6.84 8.18
N ALA A 299 15.84 7.89 7.94
CA ALA A 299 15.88 8.59 6.67
C ALA A 299 16.40 7.69 5.54
N GLN A 300 17.50 6.95 5.77
CA GLN A 300 18.03 6.00 4.80
C GLN A 300 17.03 4.89 4.46
N VAL A 301 16.35 4.33 5.46
CA VAL A 301 15.27 3.36 5.25
C VAL A 301 14.17 3.98 4.37
N SER A 302 13.71 5.19 4.70
CA SER A 302 12.66 5.88 3.94
C SER A 302 13.07 6.20 2.49
N TYR A 303 14.36 6.49 2.23
CA TYR A 303 14.88 6.61 0.86
C TYR A 303 14.77 5.31 0.07
N LEU A 304 15.21 4.20 0.66
CA LEU A 304 15.18 2.89 0.01
C LEU A 304 13.75 2.39 -0.20
N GLU A 305 12.85 2.66 0.75
CA GLU A 305 11.42 2.42 0.58
C GLU A 305 10.87 3.23 -0.59
N GLY A 306 11.21 4.52 -0.71
CA GLY A 306 10.80 5.35 -1.84
C GLY A 306 11.25 4.79 -3.19
N TYR A 307 12.51 4.38 -3.33
CA TYR A 307 13.00 3.75 -4.56
C TYR A 307 12.31 2.41 -4.87
N ARG A 308 12.02 1.62 -3.84
CA ARG A 308 11.27 0.37 -3.98
C ARG A 308 9.86 0.63 -4.51
N GLU A 309 9.15 1.61 -3.98
CA GLU A 309 7.81 1.97 -4.47
C GLU A 309 7.85 2.47 -5.94
N TYR A 310 8.90 3.21 -6.34
CA TYR A 310 9.10 3.56 -7.75
C TYR A 310 9.31 2.34 -8.64
N ALA A 311 10.08 1.34 -8.18
CA ALA A 311 10.26 0.10 -8.91
C ALA A 311 8.93 -0.64 -9.08
N TYR A 312 8.11 -0.72 -8.03
CA TYR A 312 6.76 -1.30 -8.11
C TYR A 312 5.88 -0.57 -9.10
N PHE A 313 5.91 0.77 -9.11
CA PHE A 313 5.20 1.55 -10.12
C PHE A 313 5.65 1.17 -11.54
N VAL A 314 6.95 1.07 -11.80
CA VAL A 314 7.46 0.71 -13.14
C VAL A 314 7.01 -0.69 -13.55
N PHE A 315 7.12 -1.68 -12.67
CA PHE A 315 6.68 -3.05 -12.98
C PHE A 315 5.17 -3.10 -13.27
N ASN A 316 4.35 -2.49 -12.43
CA ASN A 316 2.91 -2.46 -12.63
C ASN A 316 2.50 -1.62 -13.85
N PHE A 317 3.24 -0.57 -14.18
CA PHE A 317 3.00 0.24 -15.37
C PHE A 317 3.28 -0.54 -16.65
N ILE A 318 4.39 -1.29 -16.70
CA ILE A 318 4.70 -2.17 -17.84
C ILE A 318 3.65 -3.29 -17.93
N ALA A 319 3.24 -3.87 -16.80
CA ALA A 319 2.23 -4.92 -16.82
C ALA A 319 0.86 -4.43 -17.29
N PHE A 320 0.40 -3.30 -16.74
CA PHE A 320 -0.78 -2.57 -17.21
C PHE A 320 -0.73 -2.34 -18.72
N TYR A 321 0.40 -1.80 -19.23
CA TYR A 321 0.55 -1.57 -20.65
C TYR A 321 0.49 -2.86 -21.47
N GLY A 322 1.10 -3.95 -20.98
CA GLY A 322 1.07 -5.25 -21.61
C GLY A 322 -0.35 -5.81 -21.81
N TYR A 323 -1.16 -5.89 -20.74
CA TYR A 323 -2.53 -6.39 -20.84
C TYR A 323 -3.47 -5.42 -21.57
N LEU A 324 -3.20 -4.11 -21.52
CA LEU A 324 -3.91 -3.12 -22.33
C LEU A 324 -3.78 -3.42 -23.83
N LEU A 325 -2.63 -3.93 -24.30
CA LEU A 325 -2.46 -4.28 -25.71
C LEU A 325 -3.45 -5.38 -26.14
N GLY A 326 -3.67 -6.41 -25.32
CA GLY A 326 -4.66 -7.46 -25.63
C GLY A 326 -6.09 -6.91 -25.74
N VAL A 327 -6.47 -5.98 -24.86
CA VAL A 327 -7.77 -5.28 -24.94
C VAL A 327 -7.87 -4.45 -26.24
N VAL A 328 -6.82 -3.72 -26.57
CA VAL A 328 -6.79 -2.86 -27.78
C VAL A 328 -6.85 -3.71 -29.05
N VAL A 329 -6.05 -4.77 -29.14
CA VAL A 329 -6.03 -5.67 -30.29
C VAL A 329 -7.40 -6.33 -30.50
N TYR A 330 -8.10 -6.68 -29.43
CA TYR A 330 -9.46 -7.23 -29.53
C TYR A 330 -10.46 -6.26 -30.18
N TYR A 331 -10.45 -4.98 -29.80
CA TYR A 331 -11.38 -3.99 -30.36
C TYR A 331 -10.95 -3.44 -31.73
N PHE A 332 -9.68 -3.57 -32.07
CA PHE A 332 -9.09 -3.12 -33.34
C PHE A 332 -8.50 -4.32 -34.10
N ASP A 333 -9.33 -5.30 -34.40
CA ASP A 333 -8.96 -6.60 -34.98
C ASP A 333 -8.30 -6.51 -36.37
N ALA A 334 -8.68 -5.54 -37.19
CA ALA A 334 -8.14 -5.32 -38.52
C ALA A 334 -6.92 -4.40 -38.52
N ASP A 335 -5.70 -4.98 -38.51
CA ASP A 335 -4.41 -4.25 -38.51
C ASP A 335 -4.32 -3.12 -39.55
N GLU A 336 -4.87 -3.34 -40.75
CA GLU A 336 -4.81 -2.39 -41.86
C GLU A 336 -5.68 -1.14 -41.65
N ASN A 337 -6.76 -1.25 -40.86
CA ASN A 337 -7.76 -0.20 -40.67
C ASN A 337 -7.59 0.56 -39.35
N GLN A 338 -6.49 0.35 -38.64
CA GLN A 338 -6.28 0.93 -37.33
C GLN A 338 -5.95 2.43 -37.40
N PRO A 339 -6.56 3.25 -36.52
CA PRO A 339 -6.15 4.64 -36.32
C PRO A 339 -4.64 4.75 -36.03
N ALA A 340 -4.00 5.83 -36.48
CA ALA A 340 -2.57 6.04 -36.27
C ALA A 340 -2.16 5.98 -34.79
N ALA A 341 -3.02 6.46 -33.89
CA ALA A 341 -2.80 6.40 -32.45
C ALA A 341 -2.74 4.95 -31.93
N VAL A 342 -3.57 4.03 -32.45
CA VAL A 342 -3.56 2.61 -32.07
C VAL A 342 -2.29 1.92 -32.57
N ARG A 343 -1.89 2.20 -33.81
CA ARG A 343 -0.62 1.67 -34.36
C ARG A 343 0.60 2.13 -33.57
N GLN A 344 0.62 3.41 -33.16
CA GLN A 344 1.68 3.95 -32.29
C GLN A 344 1.63 3.34 -30.89
N LEU A 345 0.43 3.12 -30.34
CA LEU A 345 0.26 2.48 -29.04
C LEU A 345 0.82 1.06 -29.04
N LYS A 346 0.67 0.30 -30.13
CA LYS A 346 1.29 -1.03 -30.33
C LYS A 346 2.76 -1.00 -30.73
N LEU A 347 3.38 0.18 -30.80
CA LEU A 347 4.77 0.36 -31.24
C LEU A 347 5.06 -0.19 -32.65
N GLY A 348 4.03 -0.26 -33.50
CA GLY A 348 4.13 -0.80 -34.86
C GLY A 348 4.08 -2.33 -34.97
N TYR A 349 3.83 -3.06 -33.88
CA TYR A 349 3.61 -4.50 -33.93
C TYR A 349 2.29 -4.88 -34.62
N SER A 350 2.29 -6.08 -35.23
CA SER A 350 1.05 -6.74 -35.66
C SER A 350 0.15 -7.01 -34.45
N ASN A 351 -1.12 -7.29 -34.69
CA ASN A 351 -2.05 -7.64 -33.61
C ASN A 351 -1.59 -8.88 -32.82
N ASP A 352 -1.18 -9.94 -33.51
CA ASP A 352 -0.71 -11.18 -32.87
C ASP A 352 0.56 -10.96 -32.05
N ASP A 353 1.53 -10.21 -32.59
CA ASP A 353 2.77 -9.92 -31.87
C ASP A 353 2.51 -9.01 -30.65
N ALA A 354 1.61 -8.03 -30.78
CA ALA A 354 1.27 -7.11 -29.70
C ALA A 354 0.52 -7.81 -28.55
N ASP A 355 -0.41 -8.71 -28.88
CA ASP A 355 -1.13 -9.52 -27.89
C ASP A 355 -0.17 -10.44 -27.14
N TRP A 356 0.65 -11.20 -27.88
CA TRP A 356 1.63 -12.11 -27.27
C TRP A 356 2.68 -11.38 -26.44
N ALA A 357 3.34 -10.37 -27.01
CA ALA A 357 4.40 -9.63 -26.32
C ALA A 357 3.85 -8.83 -25.13
N GLY A 358 2.63 -8.30 -25.26
CA GLY A 358 1.91 -7.62 -24.19
C GLY A 358 1.60 -8.56 -23.02
N ASN A 359 0.99 -9.71 -23.29
CA ASN A 359 0.69 -10.71 -22.27
C ASN A 359 1.96 -11.17 -21.55
N PHE A 360 3.00 -11.54 -22.32
CA PHE A 360 4.26 -11.98 -21.75
C PHE A 360 4.94 -10.90 -20.89
N ALA A 361 4.99 -9.65 -21.35
CA ALA A 361 5.55 -8.56 -20.58
C ALA A 361 4.78 -8.33 -19.26
N GLY A 362 3.45 -8.47 -19.30
CA GLY A 362 2.59 -8.41 -18.13
C GLY A 362 2.87 -9.51 -17.11
N ASP A 363 2.82 -10.76 -17.56
CA ASP A 363 3.10 -11.92 -16.72
C ASP A 363 4.52 -11.85 -16.16
N PHE A 364 5.51 -11.45 -16.95
CA PHE A 364 6.90 -11.34 -16.50
C PHE A 364 7.08 -10.26 -15.44
N MET A 365 6.55 -9.05 -15.64
CA MET A 365 6.67 -7.96 -14.66
C MET A 365 5.96 -8.28 -13.35
N TRP A 366 4.75 -8.86 -13.41
CA TRP A 366 4.05 -9.32 -12.22
C TRP A 366 4.62 -10.61 -11.61
N THR A 367 5.58 -11.26 -12.27
CA THR A 367 6.43 -12.32 -11.68
C THR A 367 7.62 -11.70 -10.94
N VAL A 368 8.26 -10.69 -11.52
CA VAL A 368 9.44 -10.01 -10.94
C VAL A 368 9.06 -9.21 -9.69
N GLU A 369 7.92 -8.53 -9.69
CA GLU A 369 7.48 -7.69 -8.57
C GLU A 369 7.46 -8.45 -7.21
N PRO A 370 6.78 -9.61 -7.08
CA PRO A 370 6.83 -10.40 -5.85
C PRO A 370 8.23 -10.78 -5.36
N ILE A 371 9.17 -11.04 -6.28
CA ILE A 371 10.55 -11.35 -5.92
C ILE A 371 11.18 -10.13 -5.24
N VAL A 372 10.96 -8.93 -5.80
CA VAL A 372 11.44 -7.68 -5.20
C VAL A 372 10.77 -7.44 -3.85
N ILE A 373 9.46 -7.68 -3.71
CA ILE A 373 8.74 -7.58 -2.43
C ILE A 373 9.38 -8.46 -1.37
N LEU A 374 9.59 -9.75 -1.68
CA LEU A 374 10.13 -10.74 -0.74
C LEU A 374 11.60 -10.48 -0.38
N LEU A 375 12.40 -9.97 -1.31
CA LEU A 375 13.82 -9.69 -1.08
C LEU A 375 14.08 -8.30 -0.46
N SER A 376 13.15 -7.36 -0.60
CA SER A 376 13.34 -5.98 -0.17
C SER A 376 13.72 -5.81 1.31
N PRO A 377 13.13 -6.53 2.29
CA PRO A 377 13.50 -6.35 3.69
C PRO A 377 14.95 -6.76 3.96
N PHE A 378 15.43 -7.81 3.28
CA PHE A 378 16.81 -8.27 3.39
C PHE A 378 17.79 -7.25 2.78
N ILE A 379 17.46 -6.72 1.60
CA ILE A 379 18.29 -5.72 0.90
C ILE A 379 18.35 -4.44 1.73
N ILE A 380 17.21 -3.91 2.18
CA ILE A 380 17.14 -2.69 2.99
C ILE A 380 17.95 -2.88 4.27
N SER A 381 17.71 -3.95 5.03
CA SER A 381 18.45 -4.22 6.27
C SER A 381 19.97 -4.30 6.04
N ARG A 382 20.40 -4.88 4.92
CA ARG A 382 21.83 -5.00 4.59
C ARG A 382 22.46 -3.66 4.19
N LEU A 383 21.69 -2.79 3.53
CA LEU A 383 22.16 -1.48 3.08
C LEU A 383 22.13 -0.44 4.21
N THR A 384 21.25 -0.58 5.20
CA THR A 384 21.12 0.37 6.32
C THR A 384 21.91 -0.02 7.56
N LYS A 385 22.33 -1.29 7.71
CA LYS A 385 23.23 -1.69 8.80
C LYS A 385 24.54 -0.91 8.72
N SER A 386 24.69 0.05 9.62
CA SER A 386 25.94 0.76 9.88
C SER A 386 27.07 -0.23 10.13
N LYS A 387 28.24 0.00 9.52
CA LYS A 387 29.48 -0.77 9.70
C LYS A 387 30.08 -0.68 11.11
N GLY A 388 29.41 -0.08 12.08
CA GLY A 388 29.92 0.13 13.43
C GLY A 388 29.06 -0.57 14.47
N ASP A 389 29.32 -1.86 14.71
CA ASP A 389 29.23 -2.48 16.04
C ASP A 389 29.89 -3.87 15.99
N LYS A 390 31.21 -3.86 15.74
CA LYS A 390 32.08 -4.81 16.42
C LYS A 390 32.51 -4.17 17.73
N VAL A 391 31.60 -4.13 18.71
CA VAL A 391 32.01 -4.01 20.10
C VAL A 391 32.90 -5.23 20.35
N LYS A 392 34.20 -4.99 20.57
CA LYS A 392 35.11 -6.03 21.05
C LYS A 392 34.48 -6.58 22.33
N LYS A 393 34.13 -7.87 22.31
CA LYS A 393 34.01 -8.62 23.56
C LYS A 393 35.43 -8.75 24.09
N ASP A 394 35.62 -8.25 25.31
CA ASP A 394 36.87 -8.35 26.08
C ASP A 394 37.43 -9.77 26.13
#